data_AF-A0A3M8D1W3-F1
#
_entry.id   AF-A0A3M8D1W3-F1
#
_cell.length_a   1.000
_cell.length_b   1.000
_cell.length_c   1.000
_cell.angle_alpha   90.00
_cell.angle_beta   90.00
_cell.angle_gamma   90.00
#
_symmetry.space_group_name_H-M   'P 1'
#
loop_
_entity.id
_entity.type
_entity.pdbx_description
1 polymer ?
#
loop_
_entity_poly.entity_id
_entity_poly.type
_entity_poly.pdbx_seq_one_letter_code
_entity_poly.pdbx_strand_id
1 'polypeptide(L)' 'MIFSVRRLIELIRFLLVLITCTLVSYGIITLLSERFLPANPYHEPHGNAIKVVKIIDNSDRHDMDWYYSRLQLFFMVGE' A
#
# COMPACT_ATOMS: atom_id res chain seq x y z
N MET A 1 -38.40 17.08 -28.73
CA MET A 1 -36.92 16.92 -28.67
C MET A 1 -36.21 17.90 -27.71
N ILE A 2 -36.91 18.72 -26.93
CA ILE A 2 -36.31 19.68 -25.97
C ILE A 2 -36.08 19.07 -24.57
N PHE A 3 -36.86 18.05 -24.21
CA PHE A 3 -36.76 17.35 -22.92
C PHE A 3 -35.50 16.49 -22.78
N SER A 4 -35.00 15.91 -23.87
CA SER A 4 -33.77 15.09 -23.85
C SER A 4 -32.53 15.95 -23.64
N VAL A 5 -32.49 17.17 -24.19
CA VAL A 5 -31.34 18.08 -24.09
C VAL A 5 -31.15 18.57 -22.65
N ARG A 6 -32.23 18.87 -21.92
CA ARG A 6 -32.15 19.24 -20.50
C ARG A 6 -31.57 18.11 -19.64
N ARG A 7 -32.00 16.87 -19.87
CA ARG A 7 -31.44 15.70 -19.18
C ARG A 7 -29.97 15.49 -19.49
N LEU A 8 -29.57 15.73 -20.73
CA LEU A 8 -28.18 15.59 -21.17
C LEU A 8 -27.27 16.65 -20.53
N ILE A 9 -27.77 17.88 -20.36
CA ILE A 9 -27.06 18.96 -19.64
C ILE A 9 -26.87 18.61 -18.16
N GLU A 10 -27.90 18.09 -17.48
CA GLU A 10 -27.79 17.66 -16.08
C GLU A 10 -26.80 16.49 -15.93
N LEU A 11 -26.80 15.54 -16.87
CA LEU A 11 -25.83 14.44 -16.88
C LEU A 11 -24.40 14.93 -17.07
N ILE A 12 -24.17 15.87 -18.00
CA ILE A 12 -22.85 16.48 -18.21
C ILE A 12 -22.41 17.22 -16.95
N ARG A 13 -23.31 17.98 -16.31
CA ARG A 13 -23.01 18.72 -15.08
C ARG A 13 -22.62 17.77 -13.95
N PHE A 14 -23.38 16.70 -13.76
CA PHE A 14 -23.07 15.67 -12.78
C PHE A 14 -21.71 15.01 -13.07
N LEU A 15 -21.47 14.65 -14.33
CA LEU A 15 -20.23 14.02 -14.77
C LEU A 15 -19.03 14.95 -14.56
N LEU A 16 -19.18 16.25 -14.84
CA LEU A 16 -18.16 17.25 -14.55
C LEU A 16 -17.81 17.28 -13.06
N VAL A 17 -18.82 17.37 -12.19
CA VAL A 17 -18.61 17.36 -10.74
C VAL A 17 -17.93 16.07 -10.29
N LEU A 18 -18.34 14.92 -10.82
CA LEU A 18 -17.75 13.61 -10.53
C LEU A 18 -16.27 13.55 -10.93
N ILE A 19 -15.93 13.97 -12.15
CA ILE A 19 -14.54 13.99 -12.64
C ILE A 19 -13.69 14.91 -11.78
N THR A 20 -14.21 16.10 -11.48
CA THR A 20 -13.48 17.09 -10.65
C THR A 20 -13.21 16.53 -9.26
N CYS A 21 -14.22 15.93 -8.63
CA CYS A 21 -14.10 15.28 -7.33
C CYS A 21 -13.08 14.12 -7.35
N THR A 22 -13.13 13.29 -8.40
CA THR A 22 -12.20 12.17 -8.57
C THR A 22 -10.76 12.64 -8.72
N LEU A 23 -10.52 13.68 -9.54
CA LEU A 23 -9.18 14.25 -9.73
C LEU A 23 -8.63 14.87 -8.45
N VAL A 24 -9.46 15.63 -7.72
CA VAL A 24 -9.06 16.22 -6.43
C VAL A 24 -8.73 15.12 -5.42
N SER A 25 -9.58 14.11 -5.31
CA SER A 25 -9.36 12.98 -4.39
C SER A 25 -8.09 12.23 -4.73
N TYR A 26 -7.86 11.94 -6.02
CA TYR A 26 -6.62 11.30 -6.49
C TYR A 26 -5.39 12.14 -6.15
N GLY A 27 -5.43 13.46 -6.39
CA GLY A 27 -4.33 14.36 -6.06
C GLY A 27 -4.00 14.34 -4.56
N ILE A 28 -5.02 14.38 -3.70
CA ILE A 28 -4.84 14.30 -2.24
C ILE A 28 -4.21 12.96 -1.86
N ILE A 29 -4.74 11.84 -2.38
CA ILE A 29 -4.22 10.50 -2.08
C ILE A 29 -2.76 10.37 -2.51
N THR A 30 -2.40 10.87 -3.69
CA THR A 30 -1.02 10.82 -4.19
C THR A 30 -0.09 11.66 -3.32
N LEU A 31 -0.47 12.89 -2.96
CA LEU A 31 0.32 13.75 -2.06
C LEU A 31 0.52 13.11 -0.68
N LEU A 32 -0.51 12.48 -0.13
CA LEU A 32 -0.40 11.73 1.12
C LEU A 32 0.48 10.48 0.94
N SER A 33 0.30 9.74 -0.15
CA SER A 33 1.07 8.53 -0.43
C SER A 33 2.56 8.82 -0.53
N GLU A 34 2.96 9.91 -1.19
CA GLU A 34 4.38 10.31 -1.26
C GLU A 34 4.98 10.66 0.11
N ARG A 35 4.14 11.10 1.07
CA ARG A 35 4.58 11.43 2.44
C ARG A 35 4.64 10.21 3.36
N PHE A 36 3.74 9.25 3.18
CA PHE A 36 3.57 8.12 4.11
C PHE A 36 4.14 6.80 3.58
N LEU A 37 4.20 6.60 2.26
CA LEU A 37 4.80 5.40 1.69
C LEU A 37 6.26 5.68 1.30
N PRO A 38 7.17 4.73 1.56
CA PRO A 38 8.55 4.84 1.09
C PRO A 38 8.56 4.90 -0.45
N ALA A 39 9.41 5.77 -1.00
CA ALA A 39 9.50 6.07 -2.42
C ALA A 39 9.79 4.84 -3.32
N ASN A 40 10.20 3.71 -2.73
CA ASN A 40 10.44 2.47 -3.46
C ASN A 40 10.02 1.24 -2.64
N PRO A 41 8.73 0.85 -2.66
CA PRO A 41 8.22 -0.26 -1.87
C PRO A 41 8.73 -1.64 -2.34
N TYR A 42 9.36 -1.72 -3.52
CA TYR A 42 9.90 -2.95 -4.10
C TYR A 42 11.40 -2.87 -4.37
N HIS A 43 12.11 -1.93 -3.74
CA HIS A 43 13.57 -1.89 -3.86
C HIS A 43 14.14 -3.15 -3.22
N GLU A 44 14.93 -3.91 -3.97
CA GLU A 44 15.72 -4.96 -3.36
C GLU A 44 16.69 -4.30 -2.37
N PRO A 45 16.71 -4.69 -1.10
CA PRO A 45 17.59 -4.08 -0.11
C PRO A 45 19.04 -4.28 -0.54
N HIS A 46 19.69 -3.21 -1.00
CA HIS A 46 21.12 -3.24 -1.30
C HIS A 46 21.91 -3.17 0.01
N GLY A 47 22.19 -4.35 0.54
CA GLY A 47 23.00 -4.58 1.73
C GLY A 47 23.21 -6.09 1.91
N ASN A 48 24.26 -6.49 2.63
CA ASN A 48 24.44 -7.89 2.99
C ASN A 48 23.30 -8.30 3.92
N ALA A 49 22.20 -8.82 3.37
CA ALA A 49 21.12 -9.41 4.14
C ALA A 49 21.69 -10.68 4.77
N ILE A 50 22.15 -10.55 6.02
CA ILE A 50 22.54 -11.69 6.84
C ILE A 50 21.25 -12.47 7.06
N LYS A 51 20.98 -13.45 6.19
CA LYS A 51 19.89 -14.40 6.36
C LYS A 51 20.18 -15.17 7.65
N VAL A 52 19.59 -14.71 8.76
CA VAL A 52 19.76 -15.29 10.12
C VAL A 52 19.22 -16.73 10.18
N VAL A 53 18.63 -17.24 9.09
CA VAL A 53 18.23 -18.64 8.94
C VAL A 53 19.19 -19.35 7.99
N LYS A 54 20.42 -19.57 8.45
CA LYS A 54 21.25 -20.67 7.97
C LYS A 54 21.85 -21.41 9.16
N ILE A 55 20.98 -21.86 10.06
CA ILE A 55 21.28 -22.99 10.94
C ILE A 55 20.52 -24.19 10.35
N ILE A 56 20.98 -24.63 9.18
CA ILE A 56 20.71 -26.00 8.70
C ILE A 56 21.96 -26.79 9.06
N ASP A 57 22.23 -26.88 10.36
CA ASP A 57 22.86 -28.04 10.98
C ASP A 57 22.96 -27.80 12.48
N ASN A 58 22.57 -28.81 13.22
CA ASN A 58 22.60 -28.96 14.68
C ASN A 58 21.33 -28.52 15.42
N SER A 59 20.56 -29.57 15.76
CA SER A 59 20.00 -29.80 17.09
C SER A 59 19.74 -28.57 17.94
N ASP A 60 18.47 -28.16 18.06
CA ASP A 60 17.79 -28.22 19.36
C ASP A 60 16.35 -27.72 19.23
N ARG A 61 15.41 -28.47 19.84
CA ARG A 61 13.96 -28.21 19.84
C ARG A 61 13.56 -27.04 20.75
N HIS A 62 14.39 -26.01 20.90
CA HIS A 62 14.25 -25.00 21.96
C HIS A 62 13.91 -23.57 21.52
N ASP A 63 13.80 -23.28 20.21
CA ASP A 63 13.62 -21.88 19.73
C ASP A 63 12.30 -21.62 18.98
N MET A 64 11.22 -22.34 19.33
CA MET A 64 9.89 -22.03 18.77
C MET A 64 9.35 -20.70 19.30
N ASP A 65 9.51 -20.42 20.59
CA ASP A 65 9.03 -19.17 21.21
C ASP A 65 9.78 -17.94 20.66
N TRP A 66 11.08 -18.08 20.40
CA TRP A 66 11.88 -17.08 19.71
C TRP A 66 11.38 -16.84 18.28
N TYR A 67 11.08 -17.91 17.55
CA TYR A 67 10.56 -17.83 16.19
C TYR A 67 9.20 -17.13 16.13
N TYR A 68 8.26 -17.49 17.01
CA TYR A 68 6.93 -16.84 17.09
C TYR A 68 7.02 -15.36 17.44
N SER A 69 7.86 -15.00 18.41
CA SER A 69 8.08 -13.62 18.82
C SER A 69 8.60 -12.76 17.67
N ARG A 70 9.51 -13.33 16.86
CA ARG A 70 10.06 -12.66 15.68
C ARG A 70 9.03 -12.53 14.56
N LEU A 71 8.19 -13.54 14.35
CA LEU A 71 7.09 -13.50 13.39
C LEU A 71 6.07 -12.40 13.75
N GLN A 72 5.73 -12.30 15.03
CA GLN A 72 4.80 -11.27 15.50
C GLN A 72 5.37 -9.86 15.29
N LEU A 73 6.66 -9.68 15.55
CA LEU A 73 7.34 -8.41 15.32
C LEU A 73 7.35 -8.03 13.82
N PHE A 74 7.59 -9.00 12.93
CA PHE A 74 7.48 -8.82 11.48
C PHE A 74 6.08 -8.33 11.08
N PHE A 75 5.01 -8.96 11.57
CA PHE A 75 3.64 -8.56 11.24
C PHE A 75 3.21 -7.22 11.88
N MET A 76 3.79 -6.84 13.03
CA MET A 76 3.45 -5.59 13.72
C MET A 76 4.26 -4.38 13.23
N VAL A 77 5.54 -4.57 12.91
CA VAL A 77 6.48 -3.49 12.58
C VAL A 77 6.77 -3.40 11.07
N GLY A 78 6.64 -4.51 10.34
CA GLY A 78 6.77 -4.54 8.88
C GLY A 78 8.19 -4.37 8.36
N GLU A 79 9.17 -5.08 8.94
CA GLU A 79 10.48 -5.27 8.29
C GLU A 79 10.42 -6.34 7.21
#